data_AF-A0A5C6DSG4-F1
#
_entry.id   AF-A0A5C6DSG4-F1
#
_cell.length_a   1.000
_cell.length_b   1.000
_cell.length_c   1.000
_cell.angle_alpha   90.00
_cell.angle_beta   90.00
_cell.angle_gamma   90.00
#
_symmetry.space_group_name_H-M   'P 1'
#
loop_
_entity.id
_entity.type
_entity.pdbx_description
1 polymer ?
#
loop_
_entity_poly.entity_id
_entity_poly.type
_entity_poly.pdbx_seq_one_letter_code
_entity_poly.pdbx_strand_id
1 'polypeptide(L)'
;MSSEESVASSIGEMVSFFIPHCEDLSTLYELKSMAADSTKWRKAHDLFDRIRNKTLCADKTNDRMLQHQYSFEEICAKTLYNLSGYPAPFDDDSPFWVIPIAVAFAQQLGVDDPCCVSSLLRPPASTQ
;
A
#
# COMPACT_ATOMS: atom_id res chain seq x y z
N MET A 1 10.78 12.56 12.92
CA MET A 1 9.96 11.56 12.24
C MET A 1 10.41 10.21 12.73
N SER A 2 9.52 9.44 13.34
CA SER A 2 9.86 8.08 13.78
C SER A 2 10.06 7.14 12.59
N SER A 3 10.60 5.95 12.81
CA SER A 3 10.71 4.91 11.77
C SER A 3 9.34 4.57 11.18
N GLU A 4 8.33 4.47 12.02
CA GLU A 4 6.95 4.13 11.65
C GLU A 4 6.32 5.22 10.78
N GLU A 5 6.51 6.49 11.15
CA GLU A 5 6.04 7.62 10.35
C GLU A 5 6.71 7.68 8.97
N SER A 6 7.99 7.30 8.89
CA SER A 6 8.69 7.19 7.61
C SER A 6 8.09 6.09 6.73
N VAL A 7 7.81 4.92 7.29
CA VAL A 7 7.16 3.81 6.55
C VAL A 7 5.76 4.24 6.06
N ALA A 8 4.96 4.86 6.93
CA ALA A 8 3.64 5.36 6.57
C ALA A 8 3.72 6.45 5.49
N SER A 9 4.70 7.35 5.57
CA SER A 9 4.92 8.37 4.54
C SER A 9 5.23 7.75 3.17
N SER A 10 6.08 6.71 3.12
CA SER A 10 6.36 5.98 1.87
C SER A 10 5.12 5.26 1.32
N ILE A 11 4.29 4.68 2.19
CA ILE A 11 2.97 4.15 1.77
C ILE A 11 2.12 5.25 1.15
N GLY A 12 2.05 6.42 1.78
CA GLY A 12 1.28 7.57 1.27
C GLY A 12 1.78 8.09 -0.09
N GLU A 13 3.10 8.04 -0.33
CA GLU A 13 3.72 8.33 -1.63
C GLU A 13 3.24 7.34 -2.70
N MET A 14 3.38 6.04 -2.45
CA MET A 14 2.99 4.98 -3.38
C MET A 14 1.48 5.00 -3.68
N VAL A 15 0.64 5.17 -2.65
CA VAL A 15 -0.81 5.33 -2.84
C VAL A 15 -1.12 6.54 -3.70
N SER A 16 -0.42 7.66 -3.49
CA SER A 16 -0.62 8.87 -4.31
C SER A 16 -0.22 8.65 -5.77
N PHE A 17 0.80 7.82 -6.02
CA PHE A 17 1.19 7.41 -7.36
C PHE A 17 0.09 6.60 -8.05
N PHE A 18 -0.56 5.65 -7.36
CA PHE A 18 -1.58 4.78 -7.99
C PHE A 18 -2.95 5.41 -8.19
N ILE A 19 -3.34 6.44 -7.42
CA ILE A 19 -4.65 7.11 -7.55
C ILE A 19 -5.02 7.49 -8.99
N PRO A 20 -4.17 8.15 -9.81
CA PRO A 20 -4.52 8.49 -11.19
C PRO A 20 -4.64 7.28 -12.14
N HIS A 21 -4.27 6.07 -11.70
CA HIS A 21 -4.22 4.87 -12.53
C HIS A 21 -5.32 3.84 -12.22
N CYS A 22 -6.17 4.10 -11.21
CA CYS A 22 -7.18 3.16 -10.74
C CYS A 22 -8.60 3.69 -10.99
N GLU A 23 -9.54 2.81 -11.31
CA GLU A 23 -10.97 3.18 -11.40
C GLU A 23 -11.62 3.22 -10.01
N ASP A 24 -11.30 2.24 -9.17
CA ASP A 24 -11.79 2.15 -7.80
C ASP A 24 -10.84 2.87 -6.84
N LEU A 25 -11.25 4.04 -6.37
CA LEU A 25 -10.43 4.91 -5.53
C LEU A 25 -10.81 4.86 -4.05
N SER A 26 -11.88 4.13 -3.70
CA SER A 26 -12.52 4.21 -2.38
C SER A 26 -11.52 3.90 -1.25
N THR A 27 -10.85 2.77 -1.36
CA THR A 27 -9.90 2.26 -0.37
C THR A 27 -8.53 2.91 -0.49
N LEU A 28 -8.12 3.38 -1.68
CA LEU A 28 -6.90 4.16 -1.88
C LEU A 28 -6.94 5.51 -1.14
N TYR A 29 -8.05 6.25 -1.23
CA TYR A 29 -8.17 7.52 -0.50
C TYR A 29 -8.18 7.32 1.02
N GLU A 30 -8.79 6.25 1.50
CA GLU A 30 -8.73 5.89 2.91
C GLU A 30 -7.30 5.55 3.35
N LEU A 31 -6.58 4.72 2.59
CA LEU A 31 -5.17 4.42 2.85
C LEU A 31 -4.31 5.68 2.88
N LYS A 32 -4.49 6.59 1.91
CA LYS A 32 -3.79 7.87 1.89
C LYS A 32 -4.07 8.71 3.15
N SER A 33 -5.33 8.72 3.59
CA SER A 33 -5.73 9.43 4.82
C SER A 33 -5.13 8.80 6.08
N MET A 34 -5.04 7.46 6.14
CA MET A 34 -4.45 6.74 7.27
C MET A 34 -2.92 6.88 7.30
N ALA A 35 -2.26 6.83 6.14
CA ALA A 35 -0.82 7.04 6.02
C ALA A 35 -0.37 8.42 6.55
N ALA A 36 -1.22 9.44 6.41
CA ALA A 36 -0.95 10.80 6.89
C ALA A 36 -1.31 11.04 8.37
N ASP A 37 -1.96 10.10 9.06
CA ASP A 37 -2.51 10.30 10.40
C ASP A 37 -2.43 9.01 11.24
N SER A 38 -1.42 8.95 12.11
CA SER A 38 -1.16 7.79 12.97
C SER A 38 -2.29 7.47 13.95
N THR A 39 -3.16 8.44 14.25
CA THR A 39 -4.34 8.19 15.10
C THR A 39 -5.37 7.26 14.44
N LYS A 40 -5.28 7.09 13.12
CA LYS A 40 -6.16 6.21 12.34
C LYS A 40 -5.60 4.81 12.12
N TRP A 41 -4.33 4.55 12.40
CA TRP A 41 -3.69 3.27 12.08
C TRP A 41 -4.39 2.07 12.72
N ARG A 42 -4.91 2.20 13.94
CA ARG A 42 -5.72 1.13 14.58
C ARG A 42 -6.98 0.72 13.80
N LYS A 43 -7.50 1.60 12.94
CA LYS A 43 -8.67 1.34 12.09
C LYS A 43 -8.29 0.67 10.76
N ALA A 44 -6.99 0.51 10.48
CA ALA A 44 -6.53 -0.12 9.25
C ALA A 44 -6.89 -1.62 9.19
N HIS A 45 -7.18 -2.27 10.32
CA HIS A 45 -7.76 -3.62 10.32
C HIS A 45 -9.15 -3.64 9.69
N ASP A 46 -10.04 -2.71 10.06
CA ASP A 46 -11.38 -2.62 9.44
C ASP A 46 -11.29 -2.32 7.94
N LEU A 47 -10.29 -1.53 7.53
CA LEU A 47 -10.02 -1.25 6.12
C LEU A 47 -9.50 -2.50 5.40
N PHE A 48 -8.59 -3.26 6.01
CA PHE A 48 -8.12 -4.55 5.49
C PHE A 48 -9.29 -5.51 5.24
N ASP A 49 -10.22 -5.66 6.19
CA ASP A 49 -11.36 -6.55 6.02
C ASP A 49 -12.25 -6.15 4.84
N ARG A 50 -12.43 -4.83 4.62
CA ARG A 50 -13.16 -4.34 3.44
C ARG A 50 -12.41 -4.61 2.15
N ILE A 51 -11.11 -4.36 2.10
CA ILE A 51 -10.28 -4.65 0.91
C ILE A 51 -10.30 -6.15 0.62
N ARG A 52 -10.17 -7.01 1.64
CA ARG A 52 -10.18 -8.46 1.49
C ARG A 52 -11.45 -8.98 0.83
N ASN A 53 -12.60 -8.40 1.18
CA ASN A 53 -13.86 -8.73 0.49
C ASN A 53 -13.83 -8.34 -1.00
N LYS A 54 -13.20 -7.22 -1.36
CA LYS A 54 -13.02 -6.79 -2.76
C LYS A 54 -12.05 -7.73 -3.50
N THR A 55 -10.93 -8.13 -2.88
CA THR A 55 -10.00 -9.13 -3.41
C THR A 55 -10.70 -10.45 -3.71
N LEU A 56 -11.51 -10.96 -2.78
CA LEU A 56 -12.27 -12.21 -2.97
C LEU A 56 -13.30 -12.10 -4.12
N CYS A 57 -13.83 -10.91 -4.38
CA CYS A 57 -14.69 -10.68 -5.54
C CYS A 57 -13.89 -10.67 -6.85
N ALA A 58 -12.74 -9.98 -6.88
CA ALA A 58 -11.84 -9.96 -8.03
C ALA A 58 -11.30 -11.36 -8.38
N ASP A 59 -11.02 -12.19 -7.37
CA ASP A 59 -10.61 -13.59 -7.53
C ASP A 59 -11.69 -14.43 -8.23
N LYS A 60 -12.96 -14.22 -7.90
CA LYS A 60 -14.08 -14.94 -8.53
C LYS A 60 -14.25 -14.58 -10.00
N THR A 61 -13.95 -13.33 -10.38
CA THR A 61 -14.01 -12.85 -11.76
C THR A 61 -12.68 -12.99 -12.50
N ASN A 62 -11.63 -13.44 -11.83
CA ASN A 62 -10.26 -13.51 -12.34
C ASN A 62 -9.78 -12.17 -12.92
N ASP A 63 -10.18 -11.06 -12.29
CA ASP A 63 -9.79 -9.72 -12.69
C ASP A 63 -8.39 -9.41 -12.15
N ARG A 64 -7.38 -9.65 -12.99
CA ARG A 64 -5.97 -9.50 -12.61
C ARG A 64 -5.61 -8.08 -12.21
N MET A 65 -6.21 -7.07 -12.84
CA MET A 65 -5.89 -5.69 -12.51
C MET A 65 -6.35 -5.36 -11.09
N LEU A 66 -7.60 -5.70 -10.76
CA LEU A 66 -8.15 -5.52 -9.42
C LEU A 66 -7.44 -6.40 -8.38
N GLN A 67 -7.03 -7.61 -8.73
CA GLN A 67 -6.22 -8.46 -7.84
C GLN A 67 -4.90 -7.79 -7.45
N HIS A 68 -4.17 -7.21 -8.41
CA HIS A 68 -2.93 -6.49 -8.13
C HIS A 68 -3.17 -5.23 -7.29
N GLN A 69 -4.19 -4.45 -7.64
CA GLN A 69 -4.59 -3.27 -6.87
C GLN A 69 -4.91 -3.63 -5.42
N TYR A 70 -5.84 -4.55 -5.20
CA TYR A 70 -6.29 -4.89 -3.84
C TYR A 70 -5.22 -5.63 -3.04
N SER A 71 -4.32 -6.38 -3.67
CA SER A 71 -3.15 -6.96 -2.98
C SER A 71 -2.21 -5.87 -2.44
N PHE A 72 -1.96 -4.81 -3.23
CA PHE A 72 -1.19 -3.65 -2.79
C PHE A 72 -1.89 -2.92 -1.63
N GLU A 73 -3.20 -2.74 -1.73
CA GLU A 73 -3.97 -2.08 -0.67
C GLU A 73 -4.01 -2.90 0.63
N GLU A 74 -4.20 -4.22 0.55
CA GLU A 74 -4.20 -5.13 1.71
C GLU A 74 -2.87 -5.03 2.47
N ILE A 75 -1.73 -5.10 1.77
CA ILE A 75 -0.43 -5.08 2.42
C ILE A 75 -0.13 -3.72 3.06
N CYS A 76 -0.61 -2.63 2.47
CA CYS A 76 -0.54 -1.30 3.07
C CYS A 76 -1.39 -1.22 4.34
N ALA A 77 -2.63 -1.74 4.32
CA ALA A 77 -3.52 -1.74 5.48
C ALA A 77 -2.95 -2.59 6.63
N LYS A 78 -2.44 -3.79 6.34
CA LYS A 78 -1.76 -4.64 7.32
C LYS A 78 -0.58 -3.91 7.95
N THR A 79 0.27 -3.31 7.13
CA THR A 79 1.45 -2.58 7.58
C THR A 79 1.07 -1.41 8.49
N LEU A 80 0.13 -0.55 8.07
CA LEU A 80 -0.32 0.57 8.89
C LEU A 80 -0.92 0.10 10.23
N TYR A 81 -1.69 -1.00 10.23
CA TYR A 81 -2.21 -1.57 11.47
C TYR A 81 -1.09 -2.02 12.41
N ASN A 82 -0.10 -2.75 11.90
CA ASN A 82 1.02 -3.23 12.70
C ASN A 82 1.83 -2.07 13.31
N LEU A 83 2.02 -0.97 12.57
CA LEU A 83 2.67 0.24 13.07
C LEU A 83 1.93 0.91 14.24
N SER A 84 0.63 0.63 14.41
CA SER A 84 -0.14 1.18 15.55
C SER A 84 0.20 0.54 16.90
N GLY A 85 0.88 -0.62 16.90
CA GLY A 85 1.19 -1.38 18.11
C GLY A 85 -0.02 -1.97 18.83
N TYR A 86 -1.20 -2.03 18.17
CA TYR A 86 -2.39 -2.65 18.76
C TYR A 86 -2.28 -4.18 18.80
N PRO A 87 -3.02 -4.85 19.71
CA PRO A 87 -3.02 -6.31 19.82
C PRO A 87 -3.52 -7.02 18.56
N ALA A 88 -3.14 -8.29 18.40
CA ALA A 88 -3.45 -9.13 17.23
C ALA A 88 -2.91 -8.54 15.91
N PRO A 89 -1.59 -8.28 15.81
CA PRO A 89 -0.99 -7.80 14.57
C PRO A 89 -1.17 -8.82 13.45
N PHE A 90 -1.14 -8.33 12.21
CA PHE A 90 -0.94 -9.17 11.03
C PHE A 90 0.51 -9.67 10.97
N ASP A 91 0.84 -10.40 9.91
CA ASP A 91 2.17 -10.96 9.67
C ASP A 91 3.27 -9.89 9.81
N ASP A 92 4.30 -10.17 10.63
CA ASP A 92 5.39 -9.23 10.95
C ASP A 92 6.20 -8.82 9.70
N ASP A 93 6.13 -9.63 8.64
CA ASP A 93 6.83 -9.37 7.38
C ASP A 93 6.04 -8.46 6.42
N SER A 94 4.82 -8.05 6.79
CA SER A 94 3.96 -7.19 5.96
C SER A 94 4.69 -5.96 5.38
N PRO A 95 5.51 -5.21 6.14
CA PRO A 95 6.22 -4.05 5.61
C PRO A 95 7.20 -4.39 4.48
N PHE A 96 7.81 -5.57 4.50
CA PHE A 96 8.77 -5.99 3.46
C PHE A 96 8.10 -6.27 2.11
N TRP A 97 6.81 -6.61 2.12
CA TRP A 97 6.05 -6.95 0.92
C TRP A 97 5.42 -5.73 0.22
N VAL A 98 5.37 -4.57 0.87
CA VAL A 98 4.77 -3.35 0.28
C VAL A 98 5.43 -2.98 -1.05
N ILE A 99 6.76 -2.87 -1.08
CA ILE A 99 7.50 -2.49 -2.30
C ILE A 99 7.38 -3.55 -3.40
N PRO A 100 7.67 -4.86 -3.16
CA PRO A 100 7.51 -5.88 -4.20
C PRO A 100 6.11 -5.91 -4.83
N ILE A 101 5.06 -5.79 -4.01
CA ILE A 101 3.67 -5.80 -4.49
C ILE A 101 3.35 -4.51 -5.26
N ALA A 102 3.82 -3.35 -4.79
CA ALA A 102 3.66 -2.08 -5.51
C ALA A 102 4.34 -2.12 -6.89
N VAL A 103 5.56 -2.65 -6.99
CA VAL A 103 6.27 -2.79 -8.27
C VAL A 103 5.53 -3.74 -9.20
N ALA A 104 5.05 -4.88 -8.70
CA ALA A 104 4.26 -5.82 -9.51
C ALA A 104 2.96 -5.18 -10.02
N PHE A 105 2.30 -4.36 -9.20
CA PHE A 105 1.10 -3.62 -9.64
C PHE A 105 1.44 -2.56 -10.70
N ALA A 106 2.52 -1.80 -10.51
CA ALA A 106 2.97 -0.82 -11.50
C ALA A 106 3.30 -1.46 -12.85
N GLN A 107 3.94 -2.64 -12.86
CA GLN A 107 4.19 -3.42 -14.07
C GLN A 107 2.88 -3.81 -14.78
N GLN A 108 1.85 -4.21 -14.01
CA GLN A 108 0.54 -4.54 -14.57
C GLN A 108 -0.13 -3.32 -15.24
N LEU A 109 0.17 -2.11 -14.77
CA LEU A 109 -0.26 -0.83 -15.35
C LEU A 109 0.61 -0.36 -16.53
N GLY A 110 1.66 -1.09 -16.89
CA GLY A 110 2.60 -0.72 -17.97
C GLY A 110 3.64 0.31 -17.55
N VAL A 111 3.95 0.42 -16.26
CA VAL A 111 5.02 1.28 -15.74
C VAL A 111 6.32 0.48 -15.71
N ASP A 112 7.24 0.80 -16.62
CA ASP A 112 8.50 0.05 -16.78
C ASP A 112 9.59 0.46 -15.77
N ASP A 113 9.56 1.70 -15.26
CA ASP A 113 10.54 2.20 -14.29
C ASP A 113 10.00 2.12 -12.84
N PRO A 114 10.52 1.21 -12.00
CA PRO A 114 10.12 1.11 -10.59
C PRO A 114 10.38 2.38 -9.77
N CYS A 115 11.34 3.22 -10.17
CA CYS A 115 11.69 4.46 -9.46
C CYS A 115 10.56 5.50 -9.48
N CYS A 116 9.58 5.32 -10.37
CA CYS A 116 8.36 6.12 -10.42
C CYS A 116 7.40 5.81 -9.25
N VAL A 117 7.45 4.59 -8.71
CA VAL A 117 6.50 4.11 -7.69
C VAL A 117 6.82 4.67 -6.30
N SER A 118 8.10 4.73 -5.95
CA SER A 118 8.54 5.30 -4.67
C SER A 118 9.96 5.87 -4.74
N SER A 119 10.17 6.98 -4.03
CA SER A 119 11.48 7.55 -3.75
C SER A 119 12.48 6.58 -3.10
N LEU A 120 12.00 5.56 -2.38
CA LEU A 120 12.84 4.53 -1.75
C LEU A 120 13.64 3.69 -2.76
N LEU A 121 13.19 3.63 -4.01
CA LEU A 121 13.83 2.88 -5.08
C LEU A 121 14.87 3.70 -5.84
N ARG A 122 14.97 5.01 -5.57
CA ARG A 122 15.93 5.87 -6.24
C ARG A 122 17.33 5.65 -5.67
N PRO A 123 18.36 5.50 -6.52
CA PRO A 123 19.73 5.47 -6.05
C PRO A 123 20.06 6.79 -5.34
N PRO A 124 20.88 6.76 -4.28
CA PRO A 124 21.32 7.98 -3.61
C PRO A 124 22.03 8.88 -4.60
N ALA A 125 21.68 10.17 -4.60
CA ALA A 125 22.34 11.15 -5.46
C ALA A 125 23.85 11.09 -5.20
N SER A 126 24.63 10.75 -6.23
CA SER A 126 26.08 10.75 -6.13
C SER A 126 26.53 12.16 -5.77
N THR A 127 27.01 12.34 -4.55
CA THR A 127 27.61 13.59 -4.11
C THR A 127 28.91 13.75 -4.88
N GLN A 128 28.96 14.68 -5.84
CA GLN A 128 30.21 15.16 -6.43
C GLN A 128 30.86 16.18 -5.50
#